data_AF-A0A2T9XSC1-F1
#
_entry.id   AF-A0A2T9XSC1-F1
#
_cell.length_a   1.000
_cell.length_b   1.000
_cell.length_c   1.000
_cell.angle_alpha   90.00
_cell.angle_beta   90.00
_cell.angle_gamma   90.00
#
_symmetry.space_group_name_H-M   'P 1'
#
loop_
_entity.id
_entity.type
_entity.pdbx_description
1 polymer ?
#
loop_
_entity_poly.entity_id
_entity_poly.type
_entity_poly.pdbx_seq_one_letter_code
_entity_poly.pdbx_strand_id
1 'polypeptide(L)'
;MTGCHIDAPTVTVTVEEAARDLDALVEKVMTTGMRVSIVRDGAPAAVIVSWEWYRAAQERLARHQLAYWTSWSADGVFDGAAYARMITDLPVPPAQVSPRDTGGDDA
;
A
#
# COMPACT_ATOMS: atom_id res chain seq x y z
N MET A 1 15.23 6.75 -15.17
CA MET A 1 14.99 6.55 -13.73
C MET A 1 13.70 7.29 -13.39
N THR A 2 12.57 6.59 -13.48
CA THR A 2 11.24 7.16 -13.24
C THR A 2 10.93 6.99 -11.77
N GLY A 3 10.64 8.09 -11.08
CA GLY A 3 10.46 8.15 -9.64
C GLY A 3 9.42 7.16 -9.13
N CYS A 4 9.80 6.43 -8.08
CA CYS A 4 8.95 5.58 -7.26
C CYS A 4 8.01 6.49 -6.44
N HIS A 5 6.87 6.88 -7.00
CA HIS A 5 5.77 7.44 -6.22
C HIS A 5 4.69 6.37 -6.10
N ILE A 6 4.80 5.56 -5.04
CA ILE A 6 3.80 4.56 -4.62
C ILE A 6 3.08 5.08 -3.38
N ASP A 7 2.59 6.31 -3.42
CA ASP A 7 1.63 6.75 -2.40
C ASP A 7 0.26 6.80 -3.05
N ALA A 8 -0.54 5.79 -2.70
CA ALA A 8 -1.97 5.74 -2.98
C ALA A 8 -2.63 7.06 -2.53
N PRO A 9 -3.60 7.60 -3.30
CA PRO A 9 -4.40 8.71 -2.80
C PRO A 9 -5.01 8.31 -1.46
N THR A 10 -4.63 9.06 -0.41
CA THR A 10 -5.02 8.78 0.96
C THR A 10 -6.03 9.83 1.39
N VAL A 11 -7.23 9.38 1.77
CA VAL A 11 -8.20 10.23 2.44
C VAL A 11 -8.10 9.96 3.94
N THR A 12 -7.96 11.02 4.72
CA THR A 12 -7.95 10.93 6.17
C THR A 12 -9.33 11.28 6.71
N VAL A 13 -9.88 10.42 7.57
CA VAL A 13 -11.18 10.61 8.22
C VAL A 13 -11.06 10.36 9.72
N THR A 14 -11.92 10.97 10.53
CA THR A 14 -12.00 10.63 11.96
C THR A 14 -12.67 9.28 12.19
N VAL A 15 -12.57 8.74 13.40
CA VAL A 15 -13.31 7.53 13.80
C VAL A 15 -14.83 7.74 13.66
N GLU A 16 -15.33 8.93 13.99
CA GLU A 16 -16.76 9.26 13.93
C GLU A 16 -17.26 9.34 12.49
N GLU A 17 -16.47 9.92 11.58
CA GLU A 17 -16.75 9.93 10.14
C GLU A 17 -16.72 8.52 9.58
N ALA A 18 -15.68 7.74 9.91
CA ALA A 18 -15.57 6.35 9.46
C ALA A 18 -16.74 5.48 9.95
N ALA A 19 -17.22 5.69 11.18
CA ALA A 19 -18.35 4.96 11.72
C ALA A 19 -19.68 5.32 11.05
N ARG A 20 -19.84 6.58 10.61
CA ARG A 20 -21.04 7.04 9.91
C ARG A 20 -21.12 6.53 8.48
N ASP A 21 -19.97 6.53 7.79
CA ASP A 21 -19.91 6.36 6.33
C ASP A 21 -19.11 5.09 5.92
N LEU A 22 -19.03 4.09 6.80
CA LEU A 22 -18.16 2.91 6.62
C LEU A 22 -18.37 2.21 5.26
N ASP A 23 -19.62 1.92 4.91
CA ASP A 23 -19.94 1.17 3.69
C ASP A 23 -19.53 1.96 2.43
N ALA A 24 -19.77 3.28 2.41
CA ALA A 24 -19.36 4.15 1.33
C ALA A 24 -17.83 4.25 1.21
N LEU A 25 -17.11 4.27 2.34
CA LEU A 25 -15.65 4.25 2.36
C LEU A 25 -15.11 2.92 1.82
N VAL A 26 -15.71 1.79 2.20
CA VAL A 26 -15.33 0.45 1.70
C VAL A 26 -15.59 0.35 0.19
N GLU A 27 -16.76 0.77 -0.28
CA GLU A 27 -17.09 0.79 -1.71
C GLU A 27 -16.08 1.64 -2.48
N LYS A 28 -15.73 2.82 -1.96
CA LYS A 28 -14.73 3.70 -2.59
C LYS A 28 -13.36 3.05 -2.64
N VAL A 29 -12.91 2.40 -1.57
CA VAL A 29 -11.65 1.63 -1.53
C VAL A 29 -11.66 0.52 -2.59
N MET A 30 -12.78 -0.19 -2.75
CA MET A 30 -12.88 -1.30 -3.69
C MET A 30 -12.98 -0.87 -5.15
N THR A 31 -13.66 0.24 -5.43
CA THR A 31 -13.91 0.74 -6.79
C THR A 31 -12.80 1.62 -7.33
N THR A 32 -12.26 2.50 -6.49
CA THR A 32 -11.19 3.43 -6.87
C THR A 32 -9.82 2.95 -6.44
N GLY A 33 -9.74 1.90 -5.61
CA GLY A 33 -8.46 1.53 -5.01
C GLY A 33 -7.91 2.64 -4.13
N MET A 34 -8.72 3.48 -3.49
CA MET A 34 -8.25 4.52 -2.57
C MET A 34 -7.77 3.91 -1.23
N ARG A 35 -6.86 4.59 -0.52
CA ARG A 35 -6.51 4.29 0.87
C ARG A 35 -7.29 5.22 1.80
N VAL A 36 -7.90 4.69 2.84
CA VAL A 36 -8.56 5.51 3.88
C VAL A 36 -7.76 5.40 5.17
N SER A 37 -7.23 6.51 5.67
CA SER A 37 -6.55 6.61 6.96
C SER A 37 -7.55 7.08 8.01
N ILE A 38 -7.82 6.25 9.01
CA ILE A 38 -8.71 6.60 10.12
C ILE A 38 -7.85 7.15 11.27
N VAL A 39 -8.18 8.35 11.74
CA VAL A 39 -7.49 9.02 12.85
C VAL A 39 -8.38 9.17 14.08
N ARG A 40 -7.76 9.16 15.25
CA ARG A 40 -8.38 9.47 16.55
C ARG A 40 -7.52 10.52 17.23
N ASP A 41 -8.11 11.64 17.62
CA ASP A 41 -7.41 12.75 18.29
C ASP A 41 -6.16 13.23 17.52
N GLY A 42 -6.25 13.24 16.18
CA GLY A 42 -5.14 13.61 15.29
C GLY A 42 -4.06 12.54 15.10
N ALA A 43 -4.16 11.40 15.77
CA ALA A 43 -3.21 10.28 15.63
C ALA A 43 -3.77 9.17 14.71
N PRO A 44 -2.93 8.51 13.89
CA PRO A 44 -3.34 7.34 13.10
C PRO A 44 -3.86 6.20 14.00
N ALA A 45 -5.05 5.70 13.69
CA ALA A 45 -5.69 4.62 14.43
C ALA A 45 -5.87 3.36 13.59
N ALA A 46 -6.26 3.50 12.32
CA ALA A 46 -6.48 2.37 11.42
C ALA A 46 -6.35 2.78 9.94
N VAL A 47 -6.34 1.79 9.05
CA VAL A 47 -6.35 2.01 7.60
C VAL A 47 -7.32 1.03 6.93
N ILE A 48 -8.06 1.50 5.93
CA ILE A 48 -8.83 0.67 5.02
C ILE A 48 -8.11 0.67 3.65
N VAL A 49 -7.86 -0.53 3.13
CA VAL A 49 -7.27 -0.78 1.81
C VAL A 49 -7.98 -1.97 1.18
N SER A 50 -7.84 -2.15 -0.13
CA SER A 50 -8.41 -3.34 -0.79
C SER A 50 -7.67 -4.61 -0.35
N TRP A 51 -8.40 -5.72 -0.30
CA TRP A 51 -7.81 -7.02 0.05
C TRP A 51 -6.67 -7.42 -0.88
N GLU A 52 -6.84 -7.17 -2.19
CA GLU A 52 -5.82 -7.46 -3.19
C GLU A 52 -4.52 -6.69 -2.92
N TRP A 53 -4.63 -5.40 -2.63
CA TRP A 53 -3.49 -4.57 -2.27
C TRP A 53 -2.80 -5.09 -1.01
N TYR A 54 -3.57 -5.37 0.05
CA TYR A 54 -3.04 -5.88 1.31
C TYR A 54 -2.29 -7.20 1.11
N ARG A 55 -2.90 -8.15 0.39
CA ARG A 55 -2.29 -9.46 0.09
C ARG A 55 -0.97 -9.29 -0.67
N ALA A 56 -0.94 -8.47 -1.71
CA ALA A 56 0.28 -8.23 -2.48
C ALA A 56 1.38 -7.55 -1.65
N ALA A 57 1.01 -6.60 -0.78
CA ALA A 57 1.94 -5.94 0.12
C ALA A 57 2.56 -6.92 1.15
N GLN A 58 1.73 -7.78 1.74
CA GLN A 58 2.20 -8.82 2.68
C GLN A 58 3.08 -9.87 1.99
N GLU A 59 2.70 -10.32 0.79
CA GLU A 59 3.53 -11.26 0.01
C GLU A 59 4.89 -10.65 -0.30
N ARG A 60 4.92 -9.38 -0.73
CA ARG A 60 6.16 -8.65 -0.98
C ARG A 60 7.02 -8.55 0.28
N LEU A 61 6.43 -8.20 1.43
CA LEU A 61 7.14 -8.13 2.71
C LEU A 61 7.74 -9.50 3.10
N ALA A 62 6.96 -10.57 2.99
CA ALA A 62 7.42 -11.92 3.29
C ALA A 62 8.60 -12.33 2.39
N ARG A 63 8.56 -12.00 1.10
CA ARG A 63 9.66 -12.26 0.16
C ARG A 63 10.91 -11.42 0.45
N HIS A 64 10.74 -10.17 0.89
CA HIS A 64 11.86 -9.35 1.37
C HIS A 64 12.52 -9.96 2.60
N GLN A 65 11.73 -10.44 3.57
CA GLN A 65 12.25 -11.10 4.76
C GLN A 65 12.99 -12.39 4.41
N LEU A 66 12.42 -13.21 3.53
CA LEU A 66 13.09 -14.41 3.02
C LEU A 66 14.43 -14.05 2.37
N ALA A 67 14.43 -13.10 1.43
CA ALA A 67 15.64 -12.67 0.75
C ALA A 67 16.72 -12.18 1.72
N TYR A 68 16.33 -11.40 2.74
CA TYR A 68 17.26 -10.94 3.76
C TYR A 68 17.93 -12.11 4.48
N TRP A 69 17.15 -13.07 4.98
CA TRP A 69 17.68 -14.20 5.75
C TRP A 69 18.52 -15.16 4.92
N THR A 70 18.21 -15.33 3.64
CA THR A 70 18.97 -16.21 2.73
C THR A 70 20.21 -15.56 2.11
N SER A 71 20.43 -14.27 2.36
CA SER A 71 21.58 -13.53 1.81
C SER A 71 22.79 -13.51 2.76
N TRP A 72 22.79 -14.31 3.82
CA TRP A 72 23.92 -14.46 4.72
C TRP A 72 24.71 -15.73 4.40
N SER A 73 26.04 -15.61 4.34
CA SER A 73 26.93 -16.77 4.26
C SER A 73 27.05 -17.49 5.61
N ALA A 74 27.59 -18.71 5.60
CA ALA A 74 27.89 -19.46 6.82
C ALA A 74 28.88 -18.72 7.76
N ASP A 75 29.73 -17.86 7.19
CA ASP A 75 30.72 -17.06 7.92
C ASP A 75 30.14 -15.72 8.42
N GLY A 76 28.82 -15.49 8.26
CA GLY A 76 28.14 -14.29 8.75
C GLY A 76 28.35 -13.04 7.90
N VAL A 77 28.74 -13.19 6.63
CA VAL A 77 28.87 -12.06 5.69
C VAL A 77 27.58 -11.92 4.88
N PHE A 78 27.04 -10.70 4.83
CA PHE A 78 25.86 -10.37 4.03
C PHE A 78 26.21 -10.14 2.56
N ASP A 79 25.60 -10.91 1.66
CA ASP A 79 25.70 -10.76 0.21
C ASP A 79 24.57 -9.85 -0.30
N GLY A 80 24.88 -8.55 -0.41
CA GLY A 80 23.95 -7.55 -0.93
C GLY A 80 23.55 -7.78 -2.39
N ALA A 81 24.39 -8.44 -3.20
CA ALA A 81 24.08 -8.72 -4.60
C ALA A 81 23.08 -9.88 -4.72
N ALA A 82 23.21 -10.92 -3.89
CA ALA A 82 22.21 -11.99 -3.78
C ALA A 82 20.86 -11.43 -3.33
N TYR A 83 20.86 -10.59 -2.28
CA TYR A 83 19.66 -9.92 -1.81
C TYR A 83 18.99 -9.11 -2.93
N ALA A 84 19.74 -8.24 -3.60
CA ALA A 84 19.23 -7.39 -4.67
C ALA A 84 18.57 -8.21 -5.80
N ARG A 85 19.21 -9.29 -6.25
CA ARG A 85 18.64 -10.19 -7.28
C ARG A 85 17.29 -10.77 -6.86
N MET A 86 17.15 -11.18 -5.60
CA MET A 86 15.90 -11.77 -5.10
C MET A 86 14.75 -10.75 -5.00
N ILE A 87 15.06 -9.48 -4.75
CA ILE A 87 14.02 -8.46 -4.52
C ILE A 87 13.65 -7.64 -5.76
N THR A 88 14.47 -7.68 -6.82
CA THR A 88 14.29 -6.85 -8.02
C THR A 88 13.02 -7.22 -8.79
N ASP A 89 12.68 -8.50 -8.84
CA ASP A 89 11.52 -9.01 -9.60
C ASP A 89 10.28 -9.24 -8.73
N LEU A 90 10.25 -8.69 -7.51
CA LEU A 90 9.10 -8.85 -6.64
C LEU A 90 7.89 -8.11 -7.19
N PRO A 91 6.71 -8.75 -7.21
CA PRO A 91 5.49 -8.09 -7.63
C PRO A 91 5.28 -6.84 -6.77
N VAL A 92 4.95 -5.74 -7.44
CA VAL A 92 4.58 -4.50 -6.79
C VAL A 92 3.09 -4.60 -6.46
N PRO A 93 2.64 -4.22 -5.25
CA PRO A 93 1.22 -4.11 -4.97
C PRO A 93 0.54 -3.26 -6.05
N PRO A 94 -0.67 -3.63 -6.49
CA PRO A 94 -1.37 -2.89 -7.54
C PRO A 94 -1.44 -1.40 -7.18
N ALA A 95 -1.19 -0.54 -8.16
CA ALA A 95 -1.35 0.89 -7.97
C ALA A 95 -2.81 1.17 -7.60
N GLN A 96 -2.98 1.82 -6.46
CA GLN A 96 -4.24 2.34 -5.95
C GLN A 96 -4.66 3.49 -6.89
N VAL A 97 -5.82 3.38 -7.56
CA VAL A 97 -6.15 4.23 -8.73
C VAL A 97 -6.40 5.66 -8.28
N SER A 98 -5.72 6.63 -8.91
CA SER A 98 -6.08 8.04 -8.75
C SER A 98 -7.47 8.27 -9.32
N PRO A 99 -8.39 8.95 -8.61
CA PRO A 99 -9.53 9.54 -9.29
C PRO A 99 -8.94 10.50 -10.33
N ARG A 100 -9.08 10.17 -11.62
CA ARG A 100 -8.96 11.19 -12.65
C ARG A 100 -9.99 12.25 -12.28
N ASP A 101 -9.60 13.52 -12.27
CA ASP A 101 -10.56 14.62 -12.31
C ASP A 101 -11.57 14.28 -13.41
N THR A 102 -12.74 13.79 -13.02
CA THR A 102 -13.95 13.92 -13.82
C THR A 102 -14.31 15.39 -13.67
N GLY A 103 -13.52 16.24 -14.34
CA GLY A 103 -13.84 17.63 -14.54
C GLY A 103 -15.25 17.67 -15.10
N GLY A 104 -16.13 18.34 -14.37
CA GLY A 104 -17.44 18.68 -14.88
C GLY A 104 -17.25 19.51 -16.14
N ASP A 105 -17.70 18.95 -17.26
CA ASP A 105 -18.18 19.70 -18.40
C ASP A 105 -19.69 19.43 -18.47
N ASP A 106 -20.41 20.11 -17.58
CA ASP A 106 -21.83 20.45 -17.77
C ASP A 106 -21.90 21.97 -17.65
N ALA A 107 -21.70 22.66 -18.78
CA ALA A 107 -22.13 24.04 -19.04
C ALA A 107 -22.27 24.27 -20.55
#